data_AF-A0A3S3QTJ8-F1
#
_entry.id   AF-A0A3S3QTJ8-F1
#
_cell.length_a   1.000
_cell.length_b   1.000
_cell.length_c   1.000
_cell.angle_alpha   90.00
_cell.angle_beta   90.00
_cell.angle_gamma   90.00
#
_symmetry.space_group_name_H-M   'P 1'
#
loop_
_entity.id
_entity.type
_entity.pdbx_description
1 polymer ?
#
loop_
_entity_poly.entity_id
_entity_poly.type
_entity_poly.pdbx_seq_one_letter_code
_entity_poly.pdbx_strand_id
1 'polypeptide(L)'
;MGESLELPPRTDDGENHSGAFEADWRQAVRDDDEEENEENPADDPIIEPVTAPAAQAPAAEKINVPPASCSTEGCTTNLESILKRLRGIKGYKGSGIMDFTGETIAADSLESHLDLAKAGAVFNDIFRSAQETAEASGLHACNELTLKTRDCIIILCASGDESVVPFHLIAVLNKDGNQALTKMQLAKIIPLAAQELN
;
A
#
# COMPACT_ATOMS: atom_id res chain seq x y z
N MET A 1 -40.15 -6.90 48.94
CA MET A 1 -38.92 -7.16 48.17
C MET A 1 -39.34 -7.69 46.80
N GLY A 2 -38.97 -6.99 45.73
CA GLY A 2 -39.21 -7.42 44.35
C GLY A 2 -39.87 -6.35 43.46
N GLU A 3 -39.25 -5.18 43.31
CA GLU A 3 -39.55 -4.29 42.17
C GLU A 3 -38.95 -4.93 40.92
N SER A 4 -39.81 -5.46 40.04
CA SER A 4 -39.42 -5.82 38.66
C SER A 4 -39.46 -4.55 37.82
N LEU A 5 -38.28 -4.04 37.49
CA LEU A 5 -38.08 -3.02 36.45
C LEU A 5 -38.30 -3.67 35.08
N GLU A 6 -39.50 -3.52 34.51
CA GLU A 6 -39.73 -3.79 33.09
C GLU A 6 -39.07 -2.67 32.26
N LEU A 7 -38.13 -3.08 31.41
CA LEU A 7 -37.43 -2.23 30.45
C LEU A 7 -38.38 -1.81 29.31
N PRO A 8 -38.24 -0.59 28.76
CA PRO A 8 -38.99 -0.20 27.56
C PRO A 8 -38.56 -1.04 26.34
N PRO A 9 -39.45 -1.18 25.33
CA PRO A 9 -39.17 -1.99 24.15
C PRO A 9 -37.93 -1.46 23.40
N ARG A 10 -37.08 -2.39 22.97
CA ARG A 10 -35.98 -2.11 22.03
C ARG A 10 -36.58 -1.57 20.73
N THR A 11 -36.27 -0.33 20.38
CA THR A 11 -36.35 0.13 18.99
C THR A 11 -35.24 -0.57 18.22
N ASP A 12 -35.66 -1.33 17.22
CA ASP A 12 -34.81 -1.94 16.20
C ASP A 12 -34.44 -0.84 15.20
N ASP A 13 -33.45 -0.03 15.53
CA ASP A 13 -32.85 0.95 14.59
C ASP A 13 -31.78 0.24 13.75
N GLY A 14 -32.25 -0.77 13.01
CA GLY A 14 -31.48 -1.62 12.13
C GLY A 14 -31.63 -1.26 10.67
N GLU A 15 -31.67 0.02 10.27
CA GLU A 15 -31.72 0.38 8.84
C GLU A 15 -31.34 1.86 8.66
N ASN A 16 -30.18 2.11 8.01
CA ASN A 16 -29.79 3.33 7.24
C ASN A 16 -28.31 3.75 7.32
N HIS A 17 -27.37 2.89 7.69
CA HIS A 17 -25.95 3.19 7.48
C HIS A 17 -25.34 2.62 6.19
N SER A 18 -25.97 1.62 5.54
CA SER A 18 -25.45 1.06 4.28
C SER A 18 -25.79 1.92 3.05
N GLY A 19 -26.96 2.57 3.05
CA GLY A 19 -27.39 3.42 1.93
C GLY A 19 -26.57 4.70 1.76
N ALA A 20 -26.07 5.27 2.87
CA ALA A 20 -25.25 6.49 2.84
C ALA A 20 -23.87 6.24 2.21
N PHE A 21 -23.24 5.08 2.46
CA PHE A 21 -21.97 4.71 1.84
C PHE A 21 -22.16 4.28 0.38
N GLU A 22 -23.24 3.57 0.05
CA GLU A 22 -23.53 3.18 -1.33
C GLU A 22 -23.89 4.34 -2.27
N ALA A 23 -24.49 5.40 -1.75
CA ALA A 23 -24.85 6.58 -2.54
C ALA A 23 -23.63 7.44 -2.90
N ASP A 24 -22.67 7.55 -1.98
CA ASP A 24 -21.49 8.40 -2.09
C ASP A 24 -20.55 7.96 -3.24
N TRP A 25 -20.30 6.65 -3.39
CA TRP A 25 -19.43 6.16 -4.46
C TRP A 25 -20.07 6.19 -5.86
N ARG A 26 -21.40 5.97 -5.95
CA ARG A 26 -22.12 6.06 -7.25
C ARG A 26 -22.16 7.49 -7.77
N GLN A 27 -22.19 8.47 -6.86
CA GLN A 27 -22.12 9.88 -7.19
C GLN A 27 -20.71 10.24 -7.70
N ALA A 28 -19.65 9.78 -7.02
CA ALA A 28 -18.26 10.06 -7.41
C ALA A 28 -17.89 9.45 -8.78
N VAL A 29 -18.44 8.29 -9.15
CA VAL A 29 -18.23 7.69 -10.49
C VAL A 29 -19.01 8.45 -11.58
N ARG A 30 -20.17 9.05 -11.24
CA ARG A 30 -20.93 9.86 -12.20
C ARG A 30 -20.30 11.23 -12.47
N ASP A 31 -19.71 11.85 -11.45
CA ASP A 31 -19.09 13.16 -11.60
C ASP A 31 -17.80 13.10 -12.45
N ASP A 32 -17.11 11.94 -12.53
CA ASP A 32 -15.97 11.72 -13.43
C ASP A 32 -16.38 11.57 -14.91
N ASP A 33 -17.62 11.15 -15.20
CA ASP A 33 -18.14 11.00 -16.57
C ASP A 33 -18.70 12.33 -17.16
N GLU A 34 -18.98 13.35 -16.33
CA GLU A 34 -19.61 14.60 -16.76
C GLU A 34 -18.63 15.78 -16.99
N GLU A 35 -17.32 15.59 -16.78
CA GLU A 35 -16.27 16.58 -17.13
C GLU A 35 -15.56 16.32 -18.48
N GLU A 36 -16.07 15.42 -19.33
CA GLU A 36 -15.69 15.41 -20.75
C GLU A 36 -16.66 16.28 -21.56
N ASN A 37 -16.38 17.58 -21.65
CA ASN A 37 -17.01 18.43 -22.66
C ASN A 37 -15.96 19.09 -23.58
N GLU A 38 -15.85 18.48 -24.76
CA GLU A 38 -15.57 19.04 -26.08
C GLU A 38 -15.02 20.48 -26.15
N GLU A 39 -13.73 20.61 -26.48
CA GLU A 39 -13.24 21.72 -27.33
C GLU A 39 -12.80 21.17 -28.69
N ASN A 40 -13.50 21.65 -29.74
CA ASN A 40 -13.32 21.32 -31.15
C ASN A 40 -11.94 21.78 -31.70
N PRO A 41 -11.42 21.19 -32.79
CA PRO A 41 -10.05 21.40 -33.26
C PRO A 41 -9.94 22.68 -34.10
N ALA A 42 -8.96 23.53 -33.79
CA ALA A 42 -8.62 24.69 -34.61
C ALA A 42 -7.11 24.70 -34.93
N ASP A 43 -6.83 24.46 -36.22
CA ASP A 43 -5.70 24.92 -37.04
C ASP A 43 -4.27 24.85 -36.46
N ASP A 44 -3.51 23.83 -36.91
CA ASP A 44 -2.05 23.75 -36.81
C ASP A 44 -1.37 24.85 -37.67
N PRO A 45 -0.54 25.75 -37.10
CA PRO A 45 0.41 26.51 -37.88
C PRO A 45 1.64 25.66 -38.21
N ILE A 46 1.93 25.56 -39.51
CA ILE A 46 3.11 24.94 -40.14
C ILE A 46 4.39 25.48 -39.48
N ILE A 47 5.16 24.59 -38.84
CA ILE A 47 6.51 24.90 -38.34
C ILE A 47 7.53 24.42 -39.38
N GLU A 48 8.25 25.38 -39.98
CA GLU A 48 9.39 25.14 -40.88
C GLU A 48 10.59 24.50 -40.14
N PRO A 49 11.43 23.71 -40.81
CA PRO A 49 12.53 22.99 -40.17
C PRO A 49 13.69 23.95 -39.85
N VAL A 50 13.81 24.35 -38.58
CA VAL A 50 14.98 25.10 -38.10
C VAL A 50 16.13 24.14 -37.78
N THR A 51 17.18 24.34 -38.56
CA THR A 51 18.50 23.72 -38.56
C THR A 51 19.19 23.76 -37.19
N ALA A 52 19.79 22.64 -36.81
CA ALA A 52 20.63 22.49 -35.63
C ALA A 52 21.91 23.34 -35.70
N PRO A 53 22.35 23.92 -34.57
CA PRO A 53 23.76 24.20 -34.34
C PRO A 53 24.36 23.38 -33.18
N ALA A 54 25.48 22.75 -33.52
CA ALA A 54 26.61 22.25 -32.75
C ALA A 54 26.57 22.28 -31.19
N ALA A 55 26.82 21.09 -30.65
CA ALA A 55 27.17 20.82 -29.27
C ALA A 55 28.37 21.65 -28.77
N GLN A 56 28.24 22.19 -27.55
CA GLN A 56 29.35 22.58 -26.69
C GLN A 56 29.10 22.06 -25.28
N ALA A 57 30.02 21.20 -24.80
CA ALA A 57 30.10 20.77 -23.41
C ALA A 57 30.61 21.92 -22.52
N PRO A 58 30.23 21.93 -21.23
CA PRO A 58 31.31 21.91 -20.24
C PRO A 58 31.01 21.15 -18.93
N ALA A 59 32.14 20.74 -18.33
CA ALA A 59 32.44 20.63 -16.90
C ALA A 59 31.79 19.53 -16.06
N ALA A 60 32.57 18.45 -15.88
CA ALA A 60 32.40 17.44 -14.85
C ALA A 60 32.58 18.03 -13.44
N GLU A 61 31.51 18.02 -12.66
CA GLU A 61 31.53 18.27 -11.22
C GLU A 61 31.68 16.95 -10.46
N LYS A 62 32.77 16.81 -9.71
CA LYS A 62 33.09 15.62 -8.92
C LYS A 62 32.20 15.57 -7.68
N ILE A 63 31.11 14.81 -7.74
CA ILE A 63 30.35 14.43 -6.54
C ILE A 63 31.05 13.25 -5.89
N ASN A 64 31.81 13.55 -4.84
CA ASN A 64 32.44 12.56 -3.95
C ASN A 64 31.36 11.93 -3.05
N VAL A 65 30.76 10.84 -3.51
CA VAL A 65 29.91 9.99 -2.66
C VAL A 65 30.83 9.07 -1.85
N PRO A 66 30.86 9.15 -0.51
CA PRO A 66 31.62 8.19 0.28
C PRO A 66 30.99 6.79 0.08
N PRO A 67 31.80 5.75 -0.20
CA PRO A 67 31.27 4.40 -0.32
C PRO A 67 30.75 3.98 1.06
N ALA A 68 29.44 3.74 1.15
CA ALA A 68 28.86 3.05 2.28
C ALA A 68 29.54 1.67 2.36
N SER A 69 30.42 1.53 3.35
CA SER A 69 31.12 0.30 3.68
C SER A 69 30.09 -0.79 3.91
N CYS A 70 30.01 -1.72 2.96
CA CYS A 70 29.35 -3.00 3.15
C CYS A 70 30.25 -3.82 4.09
N SER A 71 30.08 -3.62 5.38
CA SER A 71 30.62 -4.54 6.39
C SER A 71 29.77 -5.80 6.34
N THR A 72 30.29 -6.83 5.68
CA THR A 72 29.84 -8.21 5.83
C THR A 72 30.28 -8.70 7.21
N GLU A 73 29.50 -8.36 8.22
CA GLU A 73 29.55 -8.96 9.54
C GLU A 73 28.12 -9.42 9.85
N GLY A 74 27.97 -10.69 10.22
CA GLY A 74 26.67 -11.35 10.40
C GLY A 74 25.72 -10.53 11.26
N CYS A 75 24.85 -9.77 10.61
CA CYS A 75 23.75 -9.08 11.25
C CYS A 75 22.65 -10.13 11.37
N THR A 76 22.43 -10.65 12.57
CA THR A 76 21.20 -11.37 12.89
C THR A 76 20.04 -10.40 12.66
N THR A 77 19.45 -10.46 11.46
CA THR A 77 18.44 -9.52 10.99
C THR A 77 17.08 -9.92 11.53
N ASN A 78 16.80 -9.54 12.78
CA ASN A 78 15.43 -9.66 13.30
C ASN A 78 14.42 -8.97 12.35
N LEU A 79 13.28 -9.59 12.10
CA LEU A 79 12.19 -9.10 11.24
C LEU A 79 11.82 -7.62 11.48
N GLU A 80 11.79 -7.18 12.73
CA GLU A 80 11.53 -5.77 13.06
C GLU A 80 12.62 -4.83 12.53
N SER A 81 13.88 -5.25 12.56
CA SER A 81 15.01 -4.49 12.03
C SER A 81 14.96 -4.41 10.50
N ILE A 82 14.42 -5.43 9.84
CA ILE A 82 14.15 -5.40 8.40
C ILE A 82 13.05 -4.37 8.09
N LEU A 83 11.95 -4.39 8.85
CA LEU A 83 10.83 -3.44 8.67
C LEU A 83 11.23 -1.99 8.92
N LYS A 84 12.11 -1.72 9.90
CA LYS A 84 12.63 -0.38 10.19
C LYS A 84 13.31 0.31 8.99
N ARG A 85 13.73 -0.44 7.97
CA ARG A 85 14.27 0.11 6.71
C ARG A 85 13.25 0.96 5.95
N LEU A 86 11.96 0.71 6.16
CA LEU A 86 10.87 1.44 5.52
C LEU A 86 10.64 2.84 6.13
N ARG A 87 11.12 3.11 7.35
CA ARG A 87 10.96 4.40 8.03
C ARG A 87 11.55 5.60 7.27
N GLY A 88 12.56 5.36 6.43
CA GLY A 88 13.17 6.40 5.60
C GLY A 88 12.31 6.84 4.41
N ILE A 89 11.21 6.14 4.13
CA ILE A 89 10.34 6.45 2.99
C ILE A 89 9.42 7.62 3.35
N LYS A 90 9.33 8.59 2.45
CA LYS A 90 8.40 9.71 2.59
C LYS A 90 6.98 9.19 2.84
N GLY A 91 6.39 9.63 3.94
CA GLY A 91 5.01 9.32 4.28
C GLY A 91 4.80 8.03 5.05
N TYR A 92 5.86 7.30 5.42
CA TYR A 92 5.75 6.07 6.20
C TYR A 92 5.01 6.29 7.52
N LYS A 93 4.01 5.43 7.80
CA LYS A 93 3.27 5.38 9.07
C LYS A 93 3.53 4.09 9.84
N GLY A 94 3.60 2.97 9.12
CA GLY A 94 3.89 1.67 9.72
C GLY A 94 3.99 0.56 8.68
N SER A 95 4.50 -0.59 9.11
CA SER A 95 4.56 -1.82 8.33
C SER A 95 4.51 -3.04 9.23
N GLY A 96 4.11 -4.17 8.66
CA GLY A 96 4.02 -5.43 9.38
C GLY A 96 4.25 -6.62 8.48
N ILE A 97 4.61 -7.73 9.11
CA ILE A 97 4.66 -9.07 8.53
C ILE A 97 3.60 -9.88 9.24
N MET A 98 2.78 -10.56 8.46
CA MET A 98 1.67 -11.38 8.92
C MET A 98 1.84 -12.78 8.35
N ASP A 99 1.42 -13.79 9.10
CA ASP A 99 1.27 -15.12 8.53
C ASP A 99 0.11 -15.16 7.52
N PHE A 100 -0.11 -16.32 6.90
CA PHE A 100 -1.23 -16.51 5.98
C PHE A 100 -2.62 -16.37 6.66
N THR A 101 -2.71 -16.51 7.99
CA THR A 101 -3.97 -16.36 8.73
C THR A 101 -4.27 -14.89 9.07
N GLY A 102 -3.30 -14.00 8.91
CA GLY A 102 -3.41 -12.58 9.26
C GLY A 102 -2.93 -12.27 10.68
N GLU A 103 -2.34 -13.24 11.37
CA GLU A 103 -1.68 -13.03 12.65
C GLU A 103 -0.36 -12.27 12.43
N THR A 104 -0.15 -11.18 13.18
CA THR A 104 1.05 -10.36 13.05
C THR A 104 2.26 -11.04 13.70
N ILE A 105 3.28 -11.32 12.88
CA ILE A 105 4.56 -11.89 13.32
C ILE A 105 5.51 -10.78 13.79
N ALA A 106 5.57 -9.68 13.04
CA ALA A 106 6.41 -8.53 13.35
C ALA A 106 5.72 -7.25 12.87
N ALA A 107 5.91 -6.15 13.59
CA ALA A 107 5.37 -4.86 13.23
C ALA A 107 6.31 -3.72 13.60
N ASP A 108 6.26 -2.66 12.81
CA ASP A 108 6.93 -1.40 13.07
C ASP A 108 5.94 -0.27 12.79
N SER A 109 5.76 0.66 13.73
CA SER A 109 4.88 1.82 13.54
C SER A 109 5.53 3.08 14.11
N LEU A 110 5.32 4.20 13.42
CA LEU A 110 5.60 5.54 13.94
C LEU A 110 4.38 6.15 14.64
N GLU A 111 3.19 5.65 14.33
CA GLU A 111 1.92 6.16 14.84
C GLU A 111 1.32 5.20 15.87
N SER A 112 1.20 5.64 17.12
CA SER A 112 0.68 4.81 18.23
C SER A 112 -0.81 4.44 18.10
N HIS A 113 -1.55 5.17 17.29
CA HIS A 113 -2.97 4.91 17.03
C HIS A 113 -3.21 3.92 15.87
N LEU A 114 -2.16 3.57 15.12
CA LEU A 114 -2.25 2.61 14.04
C LEU A 114 -2.12 1.19 14.61
N ASP A 115 -3.26 0.54 14.82
CA ASP A 115 -3.32 -0.87 15.21
C ASP A 115 -3.09 -1.75 13.98
N LEU A 116 -1.82 -2.00 13.67
CA LEU A 116 -1.39 -2.84 12.55
C LEU A 116 -1.85 -4.29 12.70
N ALA A 117 -2.03 -4.80 13.93
CA ALA A 117 -2.47 -6.17 14.13
C ALA A 117 -3.94 -6.33 13.70
N LYS A 118 -4.81 -5.42 14.17
CA LYS A 118 -6.21 -5.41 13.76
C LYS A 118 -6.39 -5.08 12.29
N ALA A 119 -5.71 -4.03 11.80
CA ALA A 119 -5.79 -3.62 10.41
C ALA A 119 -5.25 -4.71 9.48
N GLY A 120 -4.10 -5.30 9.85
CA GLY A 120 -3.47 -6.40 9.14
C GLY A 120 -4.39 -7.60 8.96
N ALA A 121 -5.03 -8.07 10.04
CA ALA A 121 -5.97 -9.19 9.96
C ALA A 121 -7.14 -8.93 8.99
N VAL A 122 -7.75 -7.73 9.05
CA VAL A 122 -8.86 -7.37 8.14
C VAL A 122 -8.38 -7.27 6.69
N PHE A 123 -7.24 -6.62 6.44
CA PHE A 123 -6.72 -6.49 5.08
C PHE A 123 -6.20 -7.83 4.53
N ASN A 124 -5.74 -8.74 5.39
CA ASN A 124 -5.39 -10.10 5.03
C ASN A 124 -6.59 -10.84 4.44
N ASP A 125 -7.76 -10.76 5.10
CA ASP A 125 -8.97 -11.41 4.61
C ASP A 125 -9.43 -10.85 3.26
N ILE A 126 -9.33 -9.53 3.08
CA ILE A 126 -9.62 -8.88 1.79
C ILE A 126 -8.66 -9.36 0.71
N PHE A 127 -7.36 -9.39 1.01
CA PHE A 127 -6.32 -9.85 0.09
C PHE A 127 -6.56 -11.30 -0.34
N ARG A 128 -6.84 -12.19 0.62
CA ARG A 128 -7.10 -13.61 0.37
C ARG A 128 -8.36 -13.82 -0.46
N SER A 129 -9.43 -13.07 -0.17
CA SER A 129 -10.66 -13.12 -0.95
C SER A 129 -10.42 -12.65 -2.40
N ALA A 130 -9.62 -11.59 -2.58
CA ALA A 130 -9.23 -11.12 -3.90
C ALA A 130 -8.35 -12.15 -4.64
N GLN A 131 -7.41 -12.79 -3.95
CA GLN A 131 -6.57 -13.85 -4.51
C GLN A 131 -7.40 -15.06 -4.96
N GLU A 132 -8.29 -15.57 -4.11
CA GLU A 132 -9.16 -16.71 -4.44
C GLU A 132 -10.01 -16.39 -5.68
N THR A 133 -10.56 -15.19 -5.74
CA THR A 133 -11.36 -14.72 -6.89
C THR A 133 -10.51 -14.60 -8.15
N ALA A 134 -9.29 -14.07 -8.05
CA ALA A 134 -8.37 -13.94 -9.17
C ALA A 134 -7.95 -15.31 -9.73
N GLU A 135 -7.62 -16.25 -8.85
CA GLU A 135 -7.28 -17.64 -9.21
C GLU A 135 -8.45 -18.34 -9.89
N ALA A 136 -9.66 -18.25 -9.32
CA ALA A 136 -10.87 -18.82 -9.90
C ALA A 136 -11.22 -18.22 -11.27
N SER A 137 -10.80 -16.98 -11.52
CA SER A 137 -10.98 -16.27 -12.79
C SER A 137 -9.87 -16.54 -13.81
N GLY A 138 -8.84 -17.34 -13.46
CA GLY A 138 -7.70 -17.62 -14.34
C GLY A 138 -6.70 -16.46 -14.45
N LEU A 139 -6.73 -15.50 -13.52
CA LEU A 139 -5.82 -14.33 -13.49
C LEU A 139 -4.52 -14.59 -12.73
N HIS A 140 -4.32 -15.82 -12.26
CA HIS A 140 -3.22 -16.25 -11.38
C HIS A 140 -3.25 -15.58 -10.00
N ALA A 141 -2.24 -15.88 -9.17
CA ALA A 141 -2.17 -15.43 -7.80
C ALA A 141 -2.03 -13.90 -7.70
N CYS A 142 -2.73 -13.31 -6.74
CA CYS A 142 -2.58 -11.90 -6.39
C CYS A 142 -1.24 -11.71 -5.65
N ASN A 143 -0.34 -10.91 -6.22
CA ASN A 143 0.95 -10.62 -5.59
C ASN A 143 0.93 -9.34 -4.76
N GLU A 144 0.04 -8.40 -5.11
CA GLU A 144 -0.02 -7.08 -4.49
C GLU A 144 -1.45 -6.52 -4.50
N LEU A 145 -1.85 -5.90 -3.40
CA LEU A 145 -3.07 -5.10 -3.27
C LEU A 145 -2.71 -3.71 -2.78
N THR A 146 -3.22 -2.67 -3.45
CA THR A 146 -3.11 -1.29 -2.98
C THR A 146 -4.50 -0.74 -2.68
N LEU A 147 -4.71 -0.31 -1.44
CA LEU A 147 -5.92 0.38 -0.98
C LEU A 147 -5.58 1.85 -0.72
N LYS A 148 -6.44 2.75 -1.16
CA LYS A 148 -6.29 4.19 -0.91
C LYS A 148 -7.51 4.68 -0.14
N THR A 149 -7.25 5.39 0.95
CA THR A 149 -8.26 6.18 1.66
C THR A 149 -7.95 7.65 1.45
N ARG A 150 -8.83 8.53 1.93
CA ARG A 150 -8.64 9.98 1.89
C ARG A 150 -7.25 10.41 2.42
N ASP A 151 -6.76 9.74 3.46
CA ASP A 151 -5.58 10.17 4.22
C ASP A 151 -4.41 9.19 4.18
N CYS A 152 -4.61 7.97 3.66
CA CYS A 152 -3.60 6.91 3.70
C CYS A 152 -3.55 6.10 2.40
N ILE A 153 -2.39 5.50 2.16
CA ILE A 153 -2.19 4.45 1.16
C ILE A 153 -1.71 3.21 1.89
N ILE A 154 -2.36 2.07 1.63
CA ILE A 154 -2.07 0.79 2.25
C ILE A 154 -1.68 -0.16 1.13
N ILE A 155 -0.52 -0.80 1.28
CA ILE A 155 0.04 -1.71 0.28
C ILE A 155 0.24 -3.05 0.98
N LEU A 156 -0.37 -4.10 0.45
CA LEU A 156 -0.15 -5.47 0.87
C LEU A 156 0.56 -6.22 -0.24
N CYS A 157 1.58 -7.01 0.10
CA CYS A 157 2.31 -7.87 -0.83
C CYS A 157 2.34 -9.30 -0.28
N ALA A 158 2.12 -10.28 -1.14
CA ALA A 158 2.34 -11.67 -0.80
C ALA A 158 3.84 -12.03 -0.91
N SER A 159 4.29 -12.97 -0.10
CA SER A 159 5.63 -13.55 -0.23
C SER A 159 5.82 -14.28 -1.57
N GLY A 160 4.73 -14.77 -2.16
CA GLY A 160 4.77 -15.58 -3.38
C GLY A 160 5.63 -16.82 -3.22
N ASP A 161 6.24 -17.26 -4.32
CA ASP A 161 7.11 -18.44 -4.38
C ASP A 161 8.48 -18.23 -3.72
N GLU A 162 8.78 -17.01 -3.24
CA GLU A 162 10.04 -16.66 -2.59
C GLU A 162 10.16 -17.23 -1.16
N SER A 163 9.07 -17.77 -0.58
CA SER A 163 9.07 -18.34 0.77
C SER A 163 8.41 -19.71 0.82
N VAL A 164 8.97 -20.61 1.64
CA VAL A 164 8.38 -21.93 1.91
C VAL A 164 7.15 -21.77 2.81
N VAL A 165 7.18 -20.78 3.71
CA VAL A 165 6.07 -20.44 4.59
C VAL A 165 5.39 -19.17 4.06
N PRO A 166 4.16 -19.25 3.54
CA PRO A 166 3.49 -18.08 2.97
C PRO A 166 3.23 -17.02 4.06
N PHE A 167 3.61 -15.78 3.76
CA PHE A 167 3.38 -14.62 4.62
C PHE A 167 2.99 -13.41 3.79
N HIS A 168 2.36 -12.43 4.42
CA HIS A 168 2.00 -11.16 3.80
C HIS A 168 2.72 -9.99 4.47
N LEU A 169 3.20 -9.06 3.66
CA LEU A 169 3.74 -7.78 4.09
C LEU A 169 2.69 -6.70 3.93
N ILE A 170 2.53 -5.85 4.94
CA ILE A 170 1.71 -4.66 4.87
C ILE A 170 2.58 -3.41 5.09
N ALA A 171 2.34 -2.36 4.33
CA ALA A 171 2.88 -1.03 4.58
C ALA A 171 1.77 0.02 4.51
N VAL A 172 1.77 0.94 5.46
CA VAL A 172 0.85 2.06 5.56
C VAL A 172 1.63 3.34 5.39
N LEU A 173 1.18 4.16 4.45
CA LEU A 173 1.69 5.48 4.15
C LEU A 173 0.59 6.52 4.37
N ASN A 174 0.96 7.78 4.56
CA ASN A 174 0.06 8.91 4.37
C ASN A 174 -0.31 9.08 2.88
N LYS A 175 -1.33 9.89 2.57
CA LYS A 175 -1.83 10.12 1.21
C LYS A 175 -0.78 10.59 0.19
N ASP A 176 0.25 11.31 0.65
CA ASP A 176 1.32 11.87 -0.20
C ASP A 176 2.61 11.04 -0.15
N GLY A 177 2.51 9.79 0.33
CA GLY A 177 3.62 8.89 0.52
C GLY A 177 4.21 8.37 -0.79
N ASN A 178 5.51 8.04 -0.78
CA ASN A 178 6.19 7.55 -1.98
C ASN A 178 5.89 6.05 -2.22
N GLN A 179 4.75 5.79 -2.87
CA GLN A 179 4.27 4.44 -3.18
C GLN A 179 5.28 3.62 -3.98
N ALA A 180 5.90 4.22 -5.01
CA ALA A 180 6.85 3.53 -5.87
C ALA A 180 8.06 3.04 -5.08
N LEU A 181 8.66 3.91 -4.25
CA LEU A 181 9.77 3.52 -3.40
C LEU A 181 9.35 2.47 -2.37
N THR A 182 8.15 2.58 -1.79
CA THR A 182 7.64 1.55 -0.87
C THR A 182 7.54 0.19 -1.54
N LYS A 183 6.92 0.08 -2.72
CA LYS A 183 6.82 -1.19 -3.46
C LYS A 183 8.21 -1.77 -3.76
N MET A 184 9.15 -0.92 -4.20
CA MET A 184 10.53 -1.34 -4.44
C MET A 184 11.23 -1.86 -3.17
N GLN A 185 10.98 -1.26 -2.01
CA GLN A 185 11.57 -1.70 -0.74
C GLN A 185 10.88 -2.96 -0.22
N LEU A 186 9.56 -3.08 -0.36
CA LEU A 186 8.82 -4.28 -0.01
C LEU A 186 9.31 -5.49 -0.81
N ALA A 187 9.49 -5.35 -2.12
CA ALA A 187 10.07 -6.39 -2.97
C ALA A 187 11.47 -6.85 -2.53
N LYS A 188 12.26 -5.95 -1.93
CA LYS A 188 13.58 -6.29 -1.34
C LYS A 188 13.49 -6.92 0.04
N ILE A 189 12.42 -6.62 0.78
CA ILE A 189 12.18 -7.13 2.14
C ILE A 189 11.65 -8.56 2.08
N ILE A 190 10.80 -8.91 1.11
CA ILE A 190 10.25 -10.27 0.94
C ILE A 190 11.33 -11.35 1.06
N PRO A 191 12.39 -11.37 0.24
CA PRO A 191 13.39 -12.45 0.31
C PRO A 191 14.20 -12.44 1.62
N LEU A 192 14.29 -11.30 2.32
CA LEU A 192 14.97 -11.21 3.61
C LEU A 192 14.08 -11.75 4.74
N ALA A 193 12.79 -11.39 4.74
CA ALA A 193 11.82 -11.93 5.67
C ALA A 193 11.64 -13.44 5.48
N ALA A 194 11.64 -13.93 4.24
CA ALA A 194 11.59 -15.34 3.93
C ALA A 194 12.78 -16.12 4.51
N GLN A 195 13.99 -15.56 4.49
CA GLN A 195 15.18 -16.19 5.09
C GLN A 195 15.10 -16.33 6.61
N GLU A 196 14.44 -15.39 7.29
CA GLU A 196 14.29 -15.42 8.75
C GLU A 196 13.11 -16.29 9.21
N LEU A 197 12.16 -16.57 8.31
CA LEU A 197 10.94 -17.36 8.60
C LEU A 197 11.04 -18.84 8.16
N ASN A 198 12.02 -19.19 7.33
CA ASN A 198 12.31 -20.57 6.88
C ASN A 198 13.27 -21.28 7.84
#